data_AF-A0A933TPA4-F1
#
_entry.id   AF-A0A933TPA4-F1
#
_cell.length_a   1.000
_cell.length_b   1.000
_cell.length_c   1.000
_cell.angle_alpha   90.00
_cell.angle_beta   90.00
_cell.angle_gamma   90.00
#
_symmetry.space_group_name_H-M   'P 1'
#
loop_
_entity.id
_entity.type
_entity.pdbx_description
1 polymer ?
#
loop_
_entity_poly.entity_id
_entity_poly.type
_entity_poly.pdbx_seq_one_letter_code
_entity_poly.pdbx_strand_id
1 'polypeptide(L)'
;MQLDSFLIAENDSLREALWRIETNHHGVIFVTEPHGAVIGLVTDGDIRRRLLEGGALDDAIALCANADFVWEGPATPRELLLKKLDHRIRVIPLLDAARRLVGLVSRDHMPVQAEMAVYARARAPVRISFGGGGSDVTHYFSGREGGAVINTTISLYSHATLRLRDDARVIIRSLDLGETLDANDLSAALKQPGRFGLIQALLRAVNPDFGFELFLHSDFPMNSGLGGSAVVSAAVLGCFNQFRRDQWDPHELAEIAYQAERLYLGVAGGWQDQYATVFGGFNFMEFRMDQNIVHPLRIHPDTLLELEESLILCDTGTTHDSGDIHQDQRQMMVAAKVREQVENNVELCYHMRNDLLRGRLLQFGQALDKAWQIKRQLSEKISSARLDQIYESARAHGAIGGKLLGAGGGGFFLFYVPPFLKHELIIHLERSGLKVRPFRFEQDGLRAWTVRECRNHMEIETA
;
A
#
# COMPACT_ATOMS: atom_id res chain seq x y z
N MET A 1 -9.73 -3.31 39.51
CA MET A 1 -9.44 -4.33 40.54
C MET A 1 -8.32 -3.78 41.42
N GLN A 2 -8.46 -3.76 42.74
CA GLN A 2 -7.37 -3.34 43.63
C GLN A 2 -6.49 -4.55 43.91
N LEU A 3 -5.20 -4.49 43.58
CA LEU A 3 -4.29 -5.64 43.75
C LEU A 3 -4.02 -5.95 45.23
N ASP A 4 -4.07 -4.93 46.09
CA ASP A 4 -3.81 -5.06 47.52
C ASP A 4 -4.81 -5.99 48.24
N SER A 5 -6.04 -6.14 47.72
CA SER A 5 -7.03 -7.07 48.28
C SER A 5 -6.68 -8.55 48.06
N PHE A 6 -5.62 -8.83 47.31
CA PHE A 6 -5.13 -10.19 47.05
C PHE A 6 -3.81 -10.48 47.77
N LEU A 7 -3.25 -9.53 48.53
CA LEU A 7 -1.98 -9.71 49.22
C LEU A 7 -2.22 -9.88 50.72
N ILE A 8 -1.36 -10.66 51.39
CA ILE A 8 -1.36 -10.83 52.85
C ILE A 8 0.07 -11.12 53.34
N ALA A 9 0.45 -10.59 54.51
CA ALA A 9 1.79 -10.84 55.05
C ALA A 9 1.89 -12.27 55.60
N GLU A 10 3.06 -12.90 55.50
CA GLU A 10 3.31 -14.29 55.92
C GLU A 10 2.95 -14.60 57.38
N ASN A 11 3.01 -13.59 58.25
CA ASN A 11 2.72 -13.70 59.69
C ASN A 11 1.27 -13.32 60.06
N ASP A 12 0.45 -12.91 59.10
CA ASP A 12 -0.97 -12.61 59.34
C ASP A 12 -1.75 -13.90 59.61
N SER A 13 -2.86 -13.79 60.33
CA SER A 13 -3.67 -14.94 60.74
C SER A 13 -4.47 -15.58 59.61
N LEU A 14 -4.81 -16.87 59.75
CA LEU A 14 -5.77 -17.56 58.87
C LEU A 14 -7.14 -16.84 58.81
N ARG A 15 -7.55 -16.21 59.92
CA ARG A 15 -8.78 -15.42 60.01
C ARG A 15 -8.77 -14.21 59.05
N GLU A 16 -7.67 -13.47 59.04
CA GLU A 16 -7.48 -12.32 58.15
C GLU A 16 -7.46 -12.77 56.68
N ALA A 17 -6.81 -13.90 56.39
CA ALA A 17 -6.80 -14.50 55.07
C ALA A 17 -8.22 -14.85 54.57
N LEU A 18 -9.04 -15.50 55.40
CA LEU A 18 -10.44 -15.81 55.06
C LEU A 18 -11.25 -14.55 54.76
N TRP A 19 -11.08 -13.49 55.56
CA TRP A 19 -11.80 -12.23 55.33
C TRP A 19 -11.42 -11.59 53.99
N ARG A 20 -10.13 -11.59 53.64
CA ARG A 20 -9.65 -11.06 52.35
C ARG A 20 -10.06 -11.92 51.16
N ILE A 21 -10.04 -13.25 51.29
CA ILE A 21 -10.52 -14.19 50.27
C ILE A 21 -12.01 -13.94 49.98
N GLU A 22 -12.83 -13.80 51.02
CA GLU A 22 -14.26 -13.50 50.88
C GLU A 22 -14.46 -12.14 50.19
N THR A 23 -13.68 -11.14 50.59
CA THR A 23 -13.77 -9.77 50.07
C THR A 23 -13.35 -9.66 48.60
N ASN A 24 -12.39 -10.48 48.15
CA ASN A 24 -11.90 -10.41 46.77
C ASN A 24 -12.72 -11.24 45.77
N HIS A 25 -13.63 -12.12 46.24
CA HIS A 25 -14.52 -12.95 45.42
C HIS A 25 -13.83 -13.90 44.42
N HIS A 26 -12.52 -14.09 44.51
CA HIS A 26 -11.74 -14.95 43.62
C HIS A 26 -11.26 -16.24 44.28
N GLY A 27 -11.49 -16.42 45.58
CA GLY A 27 -11.21 -17.67 46.30
C GLY A 27 -9.71 -17.93 46.52
N VAL A 28 -8.87 -16.91 46.34
CA VAL A 28 -7.40 -17.00 46.43
C VAL A 28 -6.81 -15.77 47.12
N ILE A 29 -5.68 -15.96 47.79
CA ILE A 29 -4.85 -14.88 48.31
C ILE A 29 -3.38 -15.22 48.17
N PHE A 30 -2.53 -14.21 47.99
CA PHE A 30 -1.10 -14.35 47.77
C PHE A 30 -0.34 -13.89 49.02
N VAL A 31 0.52 -14.76 49.52
CA VAL A 31 1.32 -14.53 50.72
C VAL A 31 2.62 -13.82 50.32
N THR A 32 2.94 -12.73 51.01
CA THR A 32 4.13 -11.91 50.74
C THR A 32 5.11 -11.87 51.92
N GLU A 33 6.39 -11.84 51.59
CA GLU A 33 7.47 -11.48 52.52
C GLU A 33 7.51 -9.96 52.82
N PRO A 34 8.26 -9.52 53.85
CA PRO A 34 8.39 -8.09 54.20
C PRO A 34 8.84 -7.16 53.06
N HIS A 35 9.53 -7.69 52.05
CA HIS A 35 9.99 -6.93 50.87
C HIS A 35 8.97 -6.90 49.72
N GLY A 36 7.77 -7.48 49.90
CA GLY A 36 6.66 -7.46 48.93
C GLY A 36 6.72 -8.54 47.85
N ALA A 37 7.69 -9.45 47.91
CA ALA A 37 7.76 -10.61 47.02
C ALA A 37 6.66 -11.62 47.38
N VAL A 38 5.91 -12.07 46.38
CA VAL A 38 4.92 -13.14 46.55
C VAL A 38 5.65 -14.48 46.65
N ILE A 39 5.46 -15.15 47.78
CA ILE A 39 6.10 -16.42 48.11
C ILE A 39 5.17 -17.62 48.12
N GLY A 40 3.85 -17.40 48.17
CA GLY A 40 2.89 -18.48 48.14
C GLY A 40 1.47 -18.05 47.78
N LEU A 41 0.62 -19.05 47.51
CA LEU A 41 -0.80 -18.90 47.23
C LEU A 41 -1.59 -19.72 48.25
N VAL A 42 -2.67 -19.15 48.78
CA VAL A 42 -3.61 -19.84 49.67
C VAL A 42 -5.03 -19.76 49.11
N THR A 43 -5.76 -20.88 49.18
CA THR A 43 -7.19 -20.97 48.84
C THR A 43 -8.02 -21.36 50.06
N ASP A 44 -9.35 -21.24 49.98
CA ASP A 44 -10.27 -21.76 51.01
C ASP A 44 -10.04 -23.24 51.34
N GLY A 45 -9.60 -24.03 50.35
CA GLY A 45 -9.30 -25.44 50.51
C GLY A 45 -8.07 -25.70 51.38
N ASP A 46 -7.06 -24.84 51.28
CA ASP A 46 -5.81 -24.97 52.03
C ASP A 46 -6.01 -24.58 53.49
N ILE A 47 -6.72 -23.48 53.75
CA ILE A 47 -7.11 -23.06 55.10
C ILE A 47 -7.99 -24.13 55.76
N ARG A 48 -8.99 -24.64 55.03
CA ARG A 48 -9.86 -25.71 55.54
C ARG A 48 -9.08 -26.97 55.91
N ARG A 49 -8.12 -27.40 55.07
CA ARG A 49 -7.27 -28.56 55.35
C ARG A 49 -6.45 -28.35 56.62
N ARG A 50 -5.86 -27.16 56.79
CA ARG A 50 -5.07 -26.82 57.98
C ARG A 50 -5.90 -26.86 59.28
N LEU A 51 -7.14 -26.37 59.25
CA LEU A 51 -8.04 -26.41 60.41
C LEU A 51 -8.46 -27.85 60.77
N LEU A 52 -8.70 -28.71 59.78
CA LEU A 52 -9.04 -30.12 60.02
C LEU A 52 -7.86 -30.93 60.60
N GLU A 53 -6.63 -30.50 60.34
CA GLU A 53 -5.40 -31.08 60.90
C GLU A 53 -5.06 -30.55 62.31
N GLY A 54 -5.94 -29.73 62.91
CA GLY A 54 -5.79 -29.21 64.27
C GLY A 54 -5.16 -27.82 64.38
N GLY A 55 -5.01 -27.08 63.26
CA GLY A 55 -4.61 -25.67 63.27
C GLY A 55 -5.68 -24.74 63.85
N ALA A 56 -5.26 -23.58 64.37
CA ALA A 56 -6.15 -22.54 64.90
C ALA A 56 -6.34 -21.38 63.91
N LEU A 57 -7.43 -20.62 64.03
CA LEU A 57 -7.69 -19.45 63.19
C LEU A 57 -6.66 -18.31 63.37
N ASP A 58 -5.91 -18.34 64.47
CA ASP A 58 -4.89 -17.35 64.81
C ASP A 58 -3.47 -17.82 64.37
N ASP A 59 -3.36 -19.02 63.77
CA ASP A 59 -2.11 -19.50 63.17
C ASP A 59 -1.67 -18.59 62.00
N ALA A 60 -0.36 -18.49 61.79
CA ALA A 60 0.21 -17.74 60.67
C ALA A 60 -0.13 -18.38 59.31
N ILE A 61 -0.49 -17.55 58.33
CA ILE A 61 -0.91 -17.96 56.98
C ILE A 61 0.18 -18.71 56.21
N ALA A 62 1.45 -18.43 56.49
CA ALA A 62 2.58 -19.14 55.90
C ALA A 62 2.52 -20.66 56.13
N LEU A 63 1.89 -21.13 57.22
CA LEU A 63 1.80 -22.55 57.56
C LEU A 63 0.94 -23.37 56.59
N CYS A 64 0.10 -22.72 55.77
CA CYS A 64 -0.71 -23.40 54.75
C CYS A 64 -0.51 -22.81 53.34
N ALA A 65 0.50 -21.98 53.13
CA ALA A 65 0.80 -21.39 51.84
C ALA A 65 1.42 -22.42 50.87
N ASN A 66 0.85 -22.52 49.67
CA ASN A 66 1.46 -23.30 48.60
C ASN A 66 2.56 -22.47 47.91
N ALA A 67 3.82 -22.85 48.10
CA ALA A 67 4.96 -22.22 47.44
C ALA A 67 5.11 -22.63 45.95
N ASP A 68 4.53 -23.77 45.54
CA ASP A 68 4.53 -24.26 44.16
C ASP A 68 3.21 -23.91 43.45
N PHE A 69 3.01 -22.61 43.22
CA PHE A 69 1.83 -22.07 42.54
C PHE A 69 2.15 -21.56 41.14
N VAL A 70 1.14 -21.56 40.27
CA VAL A 70 1.30 -21.07 38.90
C VAL A 70 1.21 -19.54 38.88
N TRP A 71 2.23 -18.91 38.33
CA TRP A 71 2.28 -17.47 38.07
C TRP A 71 2.91 -17.21 36.70
N GLU A 72 2.77 -15.99 36.21
CA GLU A 72 3.29 -15.56 34.91
C GLU A 72 3.86 -14.15 34.97
N GLY A 73 4.61 -13.74 33.95
CA GLY A 73 5.10 -12.37 33.82
C GLY A 73 4.07 -11.44 33.14
N PRO A 74 4.20 -10.11 33.28
CA PRO A 74 3.33 -9.15 32.58
C PRO A 74 3.48 -9.21 31.05
N ALA A 75 4.60 -9.73 30.54
CA ALA A 75 4.86 -9.93 29.12
C ALA A 75 4.34 -11.28 28.57
N THR A 76 3.74 -12.12 29.42
CA THR A 76 3.29 -13.45 29.01
C THR A 76 2.21 -13.35 27.92
N PRO A 77 2.33 -14.08 26.79
CA PRO A 77 1.34 -14.02 25.72
C PRO A 77 -0.08 -14.36 26.20
N ARG A 78 -1.07 -13.58 25.73
CA ARG A 78 -2.49 -13.78 26.04
C ARG A 78 -2.94 -15.22 25.80
N GLU A 79 -2.49 -15.82 24.71
CA GLU A 79 -2.80 -17.22 24.37
C GLU A 79 -2.35 -18.20 25.47
N LEU A 80 -1.15 -18.00 26.04
CA LEU A 80 -0.63 -18.88 27.10
C LEU A 80 -1.46 -18.73 28.38
N LEU A 81 -1.81 -17.50 28.73
CA LEU A 81 -2.67 -17.21 29.88
C LEU A 81 -4.05 -17.86 29.71
N LEU A 82 -4.64 -17.77 28.51
CA LEU A 82 -5.92 -18.42 28.20
C LEU A 82 -5.83 -19.95 28.31
N LYS A 83 -4.80 -20.58 27.73
CA LYS A 83 -4.58 -22.03 27.83
C LYS A 83 -4.44 -22.49 29.29
N LYS A 84 -3.79 -21.69 30.14
CA LYS A 84 -3.69 -21.98 31.57
C LYS A 84 -5.03 -21.85 32.30
N LEU A 85 -5.83 -20.83 31.98
CA LEU A 85 -7.17 -20.61 32.56
C LEU A 85 -8.23 -21.62 32.09
N ASP A 86 -8.06 -22.20 30.89
CA ASP A 86 -8.91 -23.25 30.34
C ASP A 86 -8.74 -24.59 31.08
N HIS A 87 -7.64 -24.75 31.81
CA HIS A 87 -7.42 -25.86 32.74
C HIS A 87 -8.03 -25.58 34.14
N ARG A 88 -7.58 -26.32 35.16
CA ARG A 88 -8.06 -26.22 36.55
C ARG A 88 -7.69 -24.91 37.27
N ILE A 89 -6.92 -24.03 36.64
CA ILE A 89 -6.45 -22.78 37.22
C ILE A 89 -7.51 -21.71 37.04
N ARG A 90 -7.95 -21.09 38.15
CA ARG A 90 -8.97 -20.03 38.14
C ARG A 90 -8.38 -18.63 38.03
N VAL A 91 -7.19 -18.45 38.58
CA VAL A 91 -6.51 -17.17 38.75
C VAL A 91 -5.02 -17.38 38.52
N ILE A 92 -4.40 -16.48 37.76
CA ILE A 92 -2.97 -16.43 37.49
C ILE A 92 -2.48 -15.05 37.94
N PRO A 93 -1.67 -14.95 39.00
CA PRO A 93 -0.98 -13.69 39.32
C PRO A 93 0.08 -13.38 38.26
N LEU A 94 0.16 -12.11 37.88
CA LEU A 94 1.26 -11.59 37.07
C LEU A 94 2.29 -10.96 38.01
N LEU A 95 3.51 -11.51 38.02
CA LEU A 95 4.59 -11.06 38.88
C LEU A 95 5.71 -10.39 38.07
N ASP A 96 6.32 -9.33 38.60
CA ASP A 96 7.51 -8.71 38.02
C ASP A 96 8.79 -9.53 38.31
N ALA A 97 9.95 -9.03 37.84
CA ALA A 97 11.24 -9.69 38.06
C ALA A 97 11.63 -9.82 39.56
N ALA A 98 11.07 -8.98 40.43
CA ALA A 98 11.24 -9.04 41.88
C ALA A 98 10.15 -9.86 42.59
N ARG A 99 9.33 -10.60 41.83
CA ARG A 99 8.18 -11.39 42.30
C ARG A 99 7.07 -10.57 42.97
N ARG A 100 6.96 -9.28 42.66
CA ARG A 100 5.86 -8.45 43.17
C ARG A 100 4.65 -8.56 42.26
N LEU A 101 3.45 -8.56 42.84
CA LEU A 101 2.19 -8.64 42.08
C LEU A 101 1.95 -7.35 41.30
N VAL A 102 1.94 -7.44 39.96
CA VAL A 102 1.70 -6.32 39.05
C VAL A 102 0.41 -6.43 38.26
N GLY A 103 -0.24 -7.60 38.32
CA GLY A 103 -1.52 -7.83 37.66
C GLY A 103 -2.13 -9.16 38.07
N LEU A 104 -3.39 -9.37 37.70
CA LEU A 104 -4.10 -10.61 37.95
C LEU A 104 -4.91 -10.95 36.70
N VAL A 105 -4.92 -12.23 36.36
CA VAL A 105 -5.65 -12.73 35.21
C VAL A 105 -6.57 -13.85 35.69
N SER A 106 -7.86 -13.73 35.39
CA SER A 106 -8.88 -14.72 35.76
C SER A 106 -9.85 -14.94 34.60
N ARG A 107 -10.75 -15.91 34.74
CA ARG A 107 -11.80 -16.17 33.74
C ARG A 107 -12.71 -14.96 33.50
N ASP A 108 -12.98 -14.20 34.55
CA ASP A 108 -13.84 -13.01 34.50
C ASP A 108 -13.04 -11.74 34.22
N HIS A 109 -11.71 -11.79 34.33
CA HIS A 109 -10.84 -10.64 34.15
C HIS A 109 -9.62 -10.99 33.29
N MET A 110 -9.76 -10.72 31.99
CA MET A 110 -8.67 -10.84 31.01
C MET A 110 -8.46 -9.49 30.31
N PRO A 111 -7.49 -8.67 30.73
CA PRO A 111 -7.33 -7.31 30.22
C PRO A 111 -7.14 -7.31 28.69
N VAL A 112 -7.96 -6.51 27.99
CA VAL A 112 -7.81 -6.27 26.55
C VAL A 112 -6.84 -5.10 26.38
N GLN A 113 -5.93 -5.22 25.41
CA GLN A 113 -5.00 -4.13 25.11
C GLN A 113 -5.77 -2.88 24.67
N ALA A 114 -5.36 -1.72 25.17
CA ALA A 114 -5.90 -0.44 24.74
C ALA A 114 -5.64 -0.22 23.24
N GLU A 115 -6.47 0.59 22.61
CA GLU A 115 -6.23 1.03 21.23
C GLU A 115 -4.88 1.75 21.15
N MET A 116 -4.12 1.42 20.12
CA MET A 116 -2.82 2.01 19.85
C MET A 116 -2.95 3.02 18.71
N ALA A 117 -2.05 4.00 18.69
CA ALA A 117 -1.86 4.81 17.49
C ALA A 117 -1.60 3.90 16.28
N VAL A 118 -2.08 4.31 15.11
CA VAL A 118 -1.90 3.57 13.86
C VAL A 118 -1.27 4.48 12.81
N TYR A 119 -0.59 3.87 11.87
CA TYR A 119 -0.14 4.53 10.66
C TYR A 119 -0.70 3.79 9.44
N ALA A 120 -0.94 4.50 8.35
CA ALA A 120 -1.40 3.93 7.09
C ALA A 120 -0.21 3.66 6.17
N ARG A 121 -0.34 2.60 5.37
CA ARG A 121 0.50 2.33 4.22
C ARG A 121 -0.38 2.19 3.00
N ALA A 122 0.17 2.56 1.85
CA ALA A 122 -0.44 2.29 0.57
C ALA A 122 0.63 1.96 -0.47
N ARG A 123 0.26 1.13 -1.45
CA ARG A 123 1.02 0.92 -2.67
C ARG A 123 0.08 0.94 -3.87
N ALA A 124 0.54 1.53 -4.96
CA ALA A 124 -0.19 1.56 -6.22
C ALA A 124 0.74 1.08 -7.34
N PRO A 125 0.28 0.20 -8.26
CA PRO A 125 1.10 -0.30 -9.35
C PRO A 125 1.15 0.70 -10.52
N VAL A 126 2.27 0.69 -11.25
CA VAL A 126 2.37 1.40 -12.53
C VAL A 126 1.58 0.69 -13.61
N ARG A 127 1.34 1.42 -14.70
CA ARG A 127 0.57 0.91 -15.86
C ARG A 127 1.39 0.90 -17.14
N ILE A 128 1.11 -0.07 -17.99
CA ILE A 128 1.51 -0.10 -19.40
C ILE A 128 0.24 0.04 -20.26
N SER A 129 0.34 0.86 -21.32
CA SER A 129 -0.77 1.13 -22.24
C SER A 129 -0.47 0.51 -23.59
N PHE A 130 -1.38 -0.30 -24.12
CA PHE A 130 -1.19 -1.00 -25.39
C PHE A 130 -1.72 -0.16 -26.57
N GLY A 131 -2.92 0.42 -26.45
CA GLY A 131 -3.55 1.20 -27.52
C GLY A 131 -4.37 2.37 -27.01
N GLY A 132 -4.74 3.28 -27.92
CA GLY A 132 -5.78 4.28 -27.67
C GLY A 132 -5.32 5.57 -26.97
N GLY A 133 -4.08 5.61 -26.48
CA GLY A 133 -3.51 6.79 -25.86
C GLY A 133 -3.65 8.03 -26.75
N GLY A 134 -4.06 9.14 -26.14
CA GLY A 134 -4.41 10.38 -26.82
C GLY A 134 -5.91 10.53 -27.09
N SER A 135 -6.69 9.44 -27.07
CA SER A 135 -8.16 9.51 -27.10
C SER A 135 -8.78 9.73 -25.71
N ASP A 136 -7.99 9.54 -24.66
CA ASP A 136 -8.36 9.67 -23.24
C ASP A 136 -8.23 11.11 -22.72
N VAL A 137 -8.16 12.11 -23.59
CA VAL A 137 -8.15 13.53 -23.21
C VAL A 137 -9.53 14.14 -23.45
N THR A 138 -10.03 14.94 -22.49
CA THR A 138 -11.38 15.53 -22.58
C THR A 138 -11.62 16.28 -23.89
N HIS A 139 -10.61 16.98 -24.41
CA HIS A 139 -10.75 17.72 -25.66
C HIS A 139 -11.05 16.83 -26.89
N TYR A 140 -10.60 15.57 -26.87
CA TYR A 140 -10.85 14.65 -27.98
C TYR A 140 -12.30 14.15 -27.97
N PHE A 141 -12.79 13.66 -26.83
CA PHE A 141 -14.13 13.09 -26.74
C PHE A 141 -15.22 14.15 -26.50
N SER A 142 -14.87 15.40 -26.18
CA SER A 142 -15.81 16.51 -26.18
C SER A 142 -16.31 16.80 -27.60
N GLY A 143 -17.47 16.26 -27.97
CA GLY A 143 -18.10 16.44 -29.27
C GLY A 143 -18.02 15.24 -30.22
N ARG A 144 -17.73 14.03 -29.71
CA ARG A 144 -17.59 12.79 -30.50
C ARG A 144 -18.21 11.58 -29.79
N GLU A 145 -18.19 10.41 -30.44
CA GLU A 145 -18.75 9.16 -29.92
C GLU A 145 -18.01 8.59 -28.70
N GLY A 146 -16.78 9.05 -28.42
CA GLY A 146 -16.00 8.70 -27.23
C GLY A 146 -14.53 8.40 -27.53
N GLY A 147 -13.72 8.23 -26.49
CA GLY A 147 -12.37 7.67 -26.55
C GLY A 147 -12.32 6.26 -25.98
N ALA A 148 -11.28 5.49 -26.31
CA ALA A 148 -11.07 4.19 -25.69
C ALA A 148 -9.58 3.87 -25.56
N VAL A 149 -9.21 3.19 -24.47
CA VAL A 149 -7.84 2.71 -24.23
C VAL A 149 -7.88 1.27 -23.74
N ILE A 150 -6.77 0.58 -23.96
CA ILE A 150 -6.51 -0.73 -23.36
C ILE A 150 -5.15 -0.73 -22.68
N ASN A 151 -5.15 -1.02 -21.39
CA ASN A 151 -3.98 -0.96 -20.53
C ASN A 151 -3.98 -2.12 -19.52
N THR A 152 -2.85 -2.28 -18.84
CA THR A 152 -2.74 -3.16 -17.68
C THR A 152 -1.75 -2.60 -16.67
N THR A 153 -1.88 -3.00 -15.42
CA THR A 153 -0.88 -2.73 -14.38
C THR A 153 0.20 -3.81 -14.32
N ILE A 154 1.37 -3.44 -13.82
CA ILE A 154 2.53 -4.34 -13.66
C ILE A 154 3.16 -4.19 -12.27
N SER A 155 3.97 -5.17 -11.87
CA SER A 155 4.60 -5.33 -10.55
C SER A 155 5.76 -4.36 -10.27
N LEU A 156 5.53 -3.06 -10.50
CA LEU A 156 6.39 -1.95 -10.08
C LEU A 156 5.48 -0.93 -9.41
N TYR A 157 5.84 -0.44 -8.22
CA TYR A 157 4.91 0.32 -7.39
C TYR A 157 5.48 1.69 -6.99
N SER A 158 4.58 2.60 -6.63
CA SER A 158 4.88 3.68 -5.71
C SER A 158 4.28 3.37 -4.35
N HIS A 159 4.99 3.77 -3.30
CA HIS A 159 4.69 3.45 -1.93
C HIS A 159 4.54 4.72 -1.11
N ALA A 160 3.49 4.76 -0.30
CA ALA A 160 3.25 5.82 0.67
C ALA A 160 3.13 5.24 2.08
N THR A 161 3.65 5.96 3.07
CA THR A 161 3.43 5.67 4.49
C THR A 161 3.05 6.97 5.17
N LEU A 162 1.89 6.99 5.84
CA LEU A 162 1.35 8.18 6.49
C LEU A 162 1.06 7.89 7.96
N ARG A 163 1.51 8.76 8.85
CA ARG A 163 1.10 8.76 10.26
C ARG A 163 0.52 10.10 10.67
N LEU A 164 -0.47 10.06 11.55
CA LEU A 164 -1.06 11.25 12.15
C LEU A 164 -0.11 11.82 13.19
N ARG A 165 -0.17 13.13 13.37
CA ARG A 165 0.54 13.84 14.43
C ARG A 165 -0.47 14.44 15.41
N ASP A 166 -0.01 14.64 16.63
CA ASP A 166 -0.78 15.32 17.68
C ASP A 166 -0.72 16.86 17.55
N ASP A 167 0.12 17.38 16.64
CA ASP A 167 0.22 18.80 16.28
C ASP A 167 -0.26 19.05 14.83
N ALA A 168 -0.29 20.31 14.39
CA ALA A 168 -0.73 20.69 13.05
C ALA A 168 0.35 20.52 11.96
N ARG A 169 1.57 20.09 12.32
CA ARG A 169 2.73 20.12 11.44
C ARG A 169 2.57 19.13 10.28
N VAL A 170 3.05 19.52 9.10
CA VAL A 170 3.05 18.70 7.88
C VAL A 170 4.49 18.42 7.48
N ILE A 171 4.87 17.14 7.48
CA ILE A 171 6.20 16.68 7.05
C ILE A 171 6.04 15.70 5.89
N ILE A 172 6.70 15.95 4.77
CA ILE A 172 6.69 15.09 3.59
C ILE A 172 8.12 14.77 3.22
N ARG A 173 8.49 13.48 3.21
CA ARG A 173 9.82 13.01 2.83
C ARG A 173 9.71 12.14 1.58
N SER A 174 10.41 12.55 0.52
CA SER A 174 10.48 11.77 -0.71
C SER A 174 11.90 11.23 -0.88
N LEU A 175 12.04 9.90 -0.90
CA LEU A 175 13.31 9.25 -1.21
C LEU A 175 13.74 9.54 -2.64
N ASP A 176 12.77 9.54 -3.57
CA ASP A 176 13.00 9.72 -5.01
C ASP A 176 13.50 11.14 -5.35
N LEU A 177 13.06 12.14 -4.58
CA LEU A 177 13.51 13.53 -4.73
C LEU A 177 14.75 13.86 -3.89
N GLY A 178 15.03 13.06 -2.85
CA GLY A 178 16.06 13.37 -1.85
C GLY A 178 15.74 14.62 -1.02
N GLU A 179 14.46 14.98 -0.90
CA GLU A 179 14.00 16.24 -0.31
C GLU A 179 12.97 16.01 0.80
N THR A 180 12.87 16.99 1.70
CA THR A 180 11.86 17.05 2.76
C THR A 180 11.13 18.40 2.71
N LEU A 181 9.80 18.35 2.66
CA LEU A 181 8.93 19.49 2.96
C LEU A 181 8.58 19.43 4.44
N ASP A 182 8.78 20.54 5.14
CA ASP A 182 8.55 20.65 6.58
C ASP A 182 7.90 21.99 6.88
N ALA A 183 6.63 21.97 7.28
CA ALA A 183 5.80 23.14 7.46
C ALA A 183 4.96 23.05 8.75
N ASN A 184 4.74 24.20 9.40
CA ASN A 184 4.01 24.27 10.67
C ASN A 184 2.54 23.86 10.58
N ASP A 185 1.93 24.01 9.40
CA ASP A 185 0.54 23.68 9.12
C ASP A 185 0.32 23.42 7.61
N LEU A 186 -0.89 22.96 7.26
CA LEU A 186 -1.30 22.71 5.88
C LEU A 186 -1.20 23.96 5.00
N SER A 187 -1.59 25.13 5.48
CA SER A 187 -1.54 26.38 4.68
C SER A 187 -0.11 26.76 4.34
N ALA A 188 0.82 26.62 5.29
CA ALA A 188 2.24 26.82 5.07
C ALA A 188 2.80 25.78 4.08
N ALA A 189 2.42 24.50 4.22
CA ALA A 189 2.84 23.43 3.32
C ALA A 189 2.41 23.70 1.86
N LEU A 190 1.20 24.20 1.64
CA LEU A 190 0.65 24.51 0.31
C LEU A 190 1.32 25.72 -0.37
N LYS A 191 1.92 26.64 0.40
CA LYS A 191 2.57 27.86 -0.13
C LYS A 191 4.07 27.69 -0.34
N GLN A 192 4.67 26.64 0.21
CA GLN A 192 6.11 26.44 0.15
C GLN A 192 6.54 26.13 -1.30
N PRO A 193 7.47 26.90 -1.89
CA PRO A 193 7.99 26.57 -3.21
C PRO A 193 8.83 25.29 -3.14
N GLY A 194 8.80 24.47 -4.20
CA GLY A 194 9.62 23.27 -4.26
C GLY A 194 9.11 22.25 -5.27
N ARG A 195 9.67 21.04 -5.19
CA ARG A 195 9.38 19.93 -6.12
C ARG A 195 8.17 19.07 -5.71
N PHE A 196 7.50 19.44 -4.62
CA PHE A 196 6.33 18.74 -4.09
C PHE A 196 4.99 19.21 -4.70
N GLY A 197 5.00 19.91 -5.85
CA GLY A 197 3.80 20.51 -6.45
C GLY A 197 2.64 19.53 -6.63
N LEU A 198 2.90 18.30 -7.08
CA LEU A 198 1.87 17.25 -7.18
C LEU A 198 1.27 16.90 -5.80
N ILE A 199 2.13 16.71 -4.79
CA ILE A 199 1.67 16.37 -3.44
C ILE A 199 0.88 17.53 -2.84
N GLN A 200 1.35 18.77 -3.00
CA GLN A 200 0.64 19.96 -2.57
C GLN A 200 -0.74 20.08 -3.25
N ALA A 201 -0.84 19.77 -4.54
CA ALA A 201 -2.12 19.73 -5.24
C ALA A 201 -3.06 18.66 -4.66
N LEU A 202 -2.56 17.48 -4.30
CA LEU A 202 -3.35 16.45 -3.61
C LEU A 202 -3.80 16.92 -2.24
N LEU A 203 -2.91 17.55 -1.46
CA LEU A 203 -3.25 18.09 -0.15
C LEU A 203 -4.33 19.18 -0.23
N ARG A 204 -4.34 19.98 -1.30
CA ARG A 204 -5.40 20.94 -1.58
C ARG A 204 -6.74 20.26 -1.89
N ALA A 205 -6.73 19.11 -2.56
CA ALA A 205 -7.94 18.35 -2.88
C ALA A 205 -8.50 17.60 -1.68
N VAL A 206 -7.63 16.93 -0.91
CA VAL A 206 -7.96 16.19 0.31
C VAL A 206 -8.34 17.13 1.46
N ASN A 207 -7.61 18.23 1.60
CA ASN A 207 -7.76 19.24 2.64
C ASN A 207 -7.86 18.63 4.07
N PRO A 208 -6.83 17.91 4.54
CA PRO A 208 -6.85 17.27 5.86
C PRO A 208 -6.88 18.30 7.00
N ASP A 209 -7.57 17.98 8.09
CA ASP A 209 -7.72 18.83 9.28
C ASP A 209 -6.75 18.45 10.42
N PHE A 210 -5.76 17.59 10.14
CA PHE A 210 -4.75 17.11 11.08
C PHE A 210 -3.33 17.28 10.53
N GLY A 211 -2.33 17.38 11.41
CA GLY A 211 -0.93 17.25 11.03
C GLY A 211 -0.54 15.80 10.75
N PHE A 212 0.47 15.60 9.91
CA PHE A 212 0.88 14.27 9.50
C PHE A 212 2.35 14.23 9.07
N GLU A 213 2.89 13.01 9.03
CA GLU A 213 4.13 12.70 8.32
C GLU A 213 3.86 11.73 7.18
N LEU A 214 4.35 12.06 5.99
CA LEU A 214 4.19 11.28 4.76
C LEU A 214 5.56 10.91 4.20
N PHE A 215 5.81 9.61 4.01
CA PHE A 215 6.99 9.07 3.36
C PHE A 215 6.65 8.49 2.00
N LEU A 216 7.44 8.80 0.97
CA LEU A 216 7.23 8.39 -0.42
C LEU A 216 8.49 7.76 -1.01
N HIS A 217 8.32 6.67 -1.77
CA HIS A 217 9.35 6.09 -2.63
C HIS A 217 8.73 5.26 -3.76
N SER A 218 9.47 5.05 -4.85
CA SER A 218 8.98 4.33 -6.03
C SER A 218 10.02 3.33 -6.58
N ASP A 219 9.56 2.21 -7.14
CA ASP A 219 10.42 1.14 -7.72
C ASP A 219 11.00 1.50 -9.11
N PHE A 220 10.60 2.65 -9.65
CA PHE A 220 10.86 3.09 -11.00
C PHE A 220 11.38 4.54 -11.02
N PRO A 221 12.21 4.91 -12.01
CA PRO A 221 12.73 6.26 -12.11
C PRO A 221 11.62 7.26 -12.49
N MET A 222 11.80 8.51 -12.10
CA MET A 222 10.94 9.60 -12.54
C MET A 222 10.92 9.73 -14.07
N ASN A 223 9.80 10.17 -14.62
CA ASN A 223 9.60 10.39 -16.07
C ASN A 223 9.83 9.14 -16.93
N SER A 224 9.50 7.96 -16.39
CA SER A 224 9.58 6.67 -17.09
C SER A 224 8.53 6.47 -18.18
N GLY A 225 7.47 7.29 -18.22
CA GLY A 225 6.31 7.03 -19.08
C GLY A 225 5.39 5.90 -18.59
N LEU A 226 5.61 5.37 -17.38
CA LEU A 226 4.78 4.33 -16.75
C LEU A 226 3.59 4.90 -15.93
N GLY A 227 3.30 6.20 -16.06
CA GLY A 227 2.20 6.86 -15.36
C GLY A 227 2.55 7.30 -13.94
N GLY A 228 3.83 7.62 -13.71
CA GLY A 228 4.39 7.83 -12.37
C GLY A 228 3.64 8.86 -11.50
N SER A 229 3.16 9.97 -12.07
CA SER A 229 2.39 10.98 -11.32
C SER A 229 1.10 10.39 -10.76
N ALA A 230 0.31 9.72 -11.59
CA ALA A 230 -0.94 9.08 -11.16
C ALA A 230 -0.71 8.01 -10.08
N VAL A 231 0.36 7.24 -10.19
CA VAL A 231 0.71 6.15 -9.25
C VAL A 231 1.08 6.73 -7.88
N VAL A 232 1.88 7.80 -7.85
CA VAL A 232 2.19 8.53 -6.61
C VAL A 232 0.91 9.12 -6.00
N SER A 233 0.06 9.72 -6.82
CA SER A 233 -1.23 10.28 -6.35
C SER A 233 -2.11 9.21 -5.72
N ALA A 234 -2.27 8.06 -6.37
CA ALA A 234 -3.07 6.95 -5.84
C ALA A 234 -2.51 6.43 -4.52
N ALA A 235 -1.20 6.24 -4.39
CA ALA A 235 -0.59 5.81 -3.12
C ALA A 235 -0.84 6.82 -1.99
N VAL A 236 -0.67 8.12 -2.25
CA VAL A 236 -0.93 9.18 -1.26
C VAL A 236 -2.40 9.20 -0.85
N LEU A 237 -3.32 9.21 -1.83
CA LEU A 237 -4.75 9.20 -1.56
C LEU A 237 -5.18 7.95 -0.81
N GLY A 238 -4.60 6.78 -1.14
CA GLY A 238 -4.84 5.54 -0.42
C GLY A 238 -4.51 5.65 1.07
N CYS A 239 -3.39 6.28 1.42
CA CYS A 239 -3.05 6.56 2.81
C CYS A 239 -4.06 7.48 3.50
N PHE A 240 -4.44 8.59 2.88
CA PHE A 240 -5.46 9.48 3.45
C PHE A 240 -6.82 8.79 3.61
N ASN A 241 -7.19 7.95 2.64
CA ASN A 241 -8.45 7.23 2.66
C ASN A 241 -8.54 6.24 3.85
N GLN A 242 -7.42 5.72 4.35
CA GLN A 242 -7.40 4.86 5.54
C GLN A 242 -7.80 5.58 6.83
N PHE A 243 -7.72 6.91 6.88
CA PHE A 243 -8.10 7.72 8.04
C PHE A 243 -9.49 8.36 7.91
N ARG A 244 -10.17 8.14 6.78
CA ARG A 244 -11.56 8.57 6.57
C ARG A 244 -12.51 7.52 7.12
N ARG A 245 -13.62 7.98 7.72
CA ARG A 245 -14.73 7.11 8.11
C ARG A 245 -15.61 6.76 6.91
N ASP A 246 -15.78 7.72 6.02
CA ASP A 246 -16.44 7.65 4.72
C ASP A 246 -15.39 7.49 3.62
N GLN A 247 -14.84 6.28 3.51
CA GLN A 247 -13.80 5.99 2.52
C GLN A 247 -14.31 6.25 1.10
N TRP A 248 -13.49 6.94 0.31
CA TRP A 248 -13.70 7.12 -1.11
C TRP A 248 -13.65 5.79 -1.84
N ASP A 249 -14.50 5.64 -2.84
CA ASP A 249 -14.47 4.53 -3.76
C ASP A 249 -13.36 4.67 -4.83
N PRO A 250 -13.10 3.64 -5.65
CA PRO A 250 -12.09 3.69 -6.70
C PRO A 250 -12.28 4.81 -7.75
N HIS A 251 -13.52 5.16 -8.08
CA HIS A 251 -13.79 6.25 -9.03
C HIS A 251 -13.44 7.60 -8.41
N GLU A 252 -13.90 7.84 -7.18
CA GLU A 252 -13.59 9.07 -6.44
C GLU A 252 -12.07 9.26 -6.27
N LEU A 253 -11.34 8.20 -5.95
CA LEU A 253 -9.87 8.26 -5.83
C LEU A 253 -9.19 8.64 -7.15
N ALA A 254 -9.62 8.04 -8.27
CA ALA A 254 -9.08 8.38 -9.59
C ALA A 254 -9.42 9.82 -10.00
N GLU A 255 -10.62 10.29 -9.68
CA GLU A 255 -11.12 11.63 -9.99
C GLU A 255 -10.45 12.71 -9.14
N ILE A 256 -10.22 12.45 -7.85
CA ILE A 256 -9.44 13.35 -6.96
C ILE A 256 -7.99 13.45 -7.46
N ALA A 257 -7.38 12.34 -7.87
CA ALA A 257 -6.04 12.35 -8.45
C ALA A 257 -6.00 13.18 -9.75
N TYR A 258 -7.02 13.03 -10.61
CA TYR A 258 -7.17 13.82 -11.83
C TYR A 258 -7.37 15.31 -11.52
N GLN A 259 -8.22 15.66 -10.56
CA GLN A 259 -8.46 17.02 -10.11
C GLN A 259 -7.17 17.69 -9.65
N ALA A 260 -6.40 17.02 -8.78
CA ALA A 260 -5.14 17.54 -8.27
C ALA A 260 -4.15 17.82 -9.41
N GLU A 261 -3.92 16.86 -10.30
CA GLU A 261 -2.91 16.97 -11.35
C GLU A 261 -3.33 17.92 -12.49
N ARG A 262 -4.57 17.82 -12.95
CA ARG A 262 -5.04 18.57 -14.12
C ARG A 262 -5.56 19.97 -13.78
N LEU A 263 -6.29 20.11 -12.68
CA LEU A 263 -6.98 21.37 -12.35
C LEU A 263 -6.18 22.24 -11.39
N TYR A 264 -5.51 21.65 -10.40
CA TYR A 264 -4.74 22.42 -9.41
C TYR A 264 -3.28 22.63 -9.82
N LEU A 265 -2.61 21.59 -10.30
CA LEU A 265 -1.23 21.71 -10.77
C LEU A 265 -1.15 22.25 -12.21
N GLY A 266 -2.20 22.07 -13.01
CA GLY A 266 -2.28 22.61 -14.37
C GLY A 266 -1.50 21.80 -15.42
N VAL A 267 -1.12 20.55 -15.12
CA VAL A 267 -0.38 19.69 -16.05
C VAL A 267 -1.35 19.04 -17.01
N ALA A 268 -1.20 19.28 -18.32
CA ALA A 268 -2.02 18.64 -19.34
C ALA A 268 -1.79 17.12 -19.38
N GLY A 269 -2.86 16.35 -19.55
CA GLY A 269 -2.80 14.90 -19.79
C GLY A 269 -4.20 14.29 -19.85
N GLY A 270 -4.25 12.97 -20.01
CA GLY A 270 -5.49 12.20 -20.11
C GLY A 270 -5.97 11.62 -18.79
N TRP A 271 -7.03 10.81 -18.88
CA TRP A 271 -7.71 10.15 -17.77
C TRP A 271 -7.21 8.73 -17.48
N GLN A 272 -6.54 8.05 -18.42
CA GLN A 272 -6.32 6.61 -18.29
C GLN A 272 -5.42 6.20 -17.10
N ASP A 273 -4.47 7.05 -16.73
CA ASP A 273 -3.40 6.69 -15.79
C ASP A 273 -3.95 6.52 -14.37
N GLN A 274 -4.85 7.43 -13.96
CA GLN A 274 -5.48 7.45 -12.64
C GLN A 274 -6.41 6.24 -12.46
N TYR A 275 -7.25 5.95 -13.45
CA TYR A 275 -8.10 4.75 -13.40
C TYR A 275 -7.26 3.47 -13.42
N ALA A 276 -6.21 3.39 -14.24
CA ALA A 276 -5.43 2.16 -14.37
C ALA A 276 -4.76 1.78 -13.06
N THR A 277 -4.11 2.74 -12.39
CA THR A 277 -3.39 2.46 -11.14
C THR A 277 -4.33 2.20 -9.95
N VAL A 278 -5.49 2.85 -9.91
CA VAL A 278 -6.46 2.65 -8.82
C VAL A 278 -7.20 1.32 -8.95
N PHE A 279 -7.62 0.95 -10.16
CA PHE A 279 -8.41 -0.27 -10.39
C PHE A 279 -7.53 -1.53 -10.50
N GLY A 280 -6.37 -1.42 -11.15
CA GLY A 280 -5.48 -2.55 -11.42
C GLY A 280 -6.00 -3.54 -12.46
N GLY A 281 -5.15 -4.51 -12.81
CA GLY A 281 -5.45 -5.54 -13.80
C GLY A 281 -5.47 -5.04 -15.23
N PHE A 282 -5.96 -5.89 -16.14
CA PHE A 282 -6.20 -5.53 -17.54
C PHE A 282 -7.53 -4.82 -17.67
N ASN A 283 -7.52 -3.62 -18.24
CA ASN A 283 -8.72 -2.83 -18.43
C ASN A 283 -8.86 -2.37 -19.87
N PHE A 284 -10.09 -2.45 -20.37
CA PHE A 284 -10.54 -1.67 -21.51
C PHE A 284 -11.38 -0.52 -20.97
N MET A 285 -10.99 0.72 -21.23
CA MET A 285 -11.71 1.88 -20.68
C MET A 285 -12.30 2.70 -21.83
N GLU A 286 -13.52 3.17 -21.64
CA GLU A 286 -14.20 4.11 -22.54
C GLU A 286 -14.36 5.45 -21.84
N PHE A 287 -14.06 6.53 -22.56
CA PHE A 287 -14.15 7.90 -22.06
C PHE A 287 -15.20 8.67 -22.84
N ARG A 288 -16.18 9.23 -22.15
CA ARG A 288 -17.25 10.05 -22.71
C ARG A 288 -17.48 11.26 -21.82
N MET A 289 -18.25 12.24 -22.32
CA MET A 289 -18.55 13.45 -21.55
C MET A 289 -19.47 13.20 -20.35
N ASP A 290 -20.31 12.18 -20.42
CA ASP A 290 -21.23 11.78 -19.36
C ASP A 290 -20.55 10.90 -18.31
N GLN A 291 -19.69 9.97 -18.72
CA GLN A 291 -19.00 9.06 -17.80
C GLN A 291 -17.73 8.42 -18.37
N ASN A 292 -16.84 8.01 -17.45
CA ASN A 292 -15.73 7.12 -17.72
C ASN A 292 -16.10 5.69 -17.29
N ILE A 293 -15.99 4.73 -18.21
CA ILE A 293 -16.37 3.34 -17.96
C ILE A 293 -15.10 2.48 -17.95
N VAL A 294 -14.89 1.73 -16.88
CA VAL A 294 -13.80 0.76 -16.76
C VAL A 294 -14.35 -0.65 -16.97
N HIS A 295 -13.87 -1.36 -17.99
CA HIS A 295 -14.20 -2.76 -18.25
C HIS A 295 -13.01 -3.67 -17.90
N PRO A 296 -13.02 -4.33 -16.74
CA PRO A 296 -12.01 -5.33 -16.39
C PRO A 296 -12.06 -6.51 -17.37
N LEU A 297 -10.92 -6.84 -17.99
CA LEU A 297 -10.83 -7.91 -18.97
C LEU A 297 -10.49 -9.23 -18.30
N ARG A 298 -11.42 -10.18 -18.36
CA ARG A 298 -11.20 -11.55 -17.92
C ARG A 298 -10.49 -12.35 -19.02
N ILE A 299 -9.16 -12.27 -19.05
CA ILE A 299 -8.31 -13.00 -19.98
C ILE A 299 -7.98 -14.38 -19.40
N HIS A 300 -7.89 -15.40 -20.24
CA HIS A 300 -7.53 -16.76 -19.82
C HIS A 300 -6.15 -16.78 -19.14
N PRO A 301 -5.95 -17.48 -18.01
CA PRO A 301 -4.67 -17.49 -17.29
C PRO A 301 -3.45 -17.86 -18.17
N ASP A 302 -3.56 -18.90 -18.97
CA ASP A 302 -2.47 -19.31 -19.87
C ASP A 302 -2.14 -18.25 -20.94
N THR A 303 -3.14 -17.48 -21.38
CA THR A 303 -2.93 -16.37 -22.31
C THR A 303 -2.18 -15.23 -21.63
N LEU A 304 -2.44 -14.96 -20.35
CA LEU A 304 -1.69 -13.96 -19.57
C LEU A 304 -0.25 -14.39 -19.35
N LEU A 305 -0.01 -15.66 -19.00
CA LEU A 305 1.33 -16.22 -18.83
C LEU A 305 2.14 -16.15 -20.12
N GLU A 306 1.55 -16.59 -21.24
CA GLU A 306 2.21 -16.53 -22.55
C GLU A 306 2.47 -15.09 -23.01
N LEU A 307 1.54 -14.16 -22.74
CA LEU A 307 1.75 -12.75 -23.05
C LEU A 307 2.87 -12.14 -22.20
N GLU A 308 2.92 -12.43 -20.90
CA GLU A 308 4.02 -11.99 -20.01
C GLU A 308 5.36 -12.53 -20.52
N GLU A 309 5.41 -13.79 -20.93
CA GLU A 309 6.59 -14.39 -21.52
C GLU A 309 6.93 -13.86 -22.92
N SER A 310 5.97 -13.31 -23.65
CA SER A 310 6.21 -12.73 -24.98
C SER A 310 6.55 -11.24 -24.96
N LEU A 311 6.55 -10.58 -23.79
CA LEU A 311 6.80 -9.14 -23.69
C LEU A 311 8.18 -8.84 -23.09
N ILE A 312 8.80 -7.78 -23.60
CA ILE A 312 10.05 -7.20 -23.08
C ILE A 312 9.81 -5.72 -22.79
N LEU A 313 10.05 -5.32 -21.53
CA LEU A 313 10.05 -3.92 -21.11
C LEU A 313 11.49 -3.38 -21.13
N CYS A 314 11.75 -2.40 -21.98
CA CYS A 314 13.09 -1.89 -22.28
C CYS A 314 13.19 -0.39 -21.98
N ASP A 315 14.02 -0.02 -21.00
CA ASP A 315 14.36 1.36 -20.66
C ASP A 315 15.32 1.92 -21.73
N THR A 316 14.93 3.04 -22.34
CA THR A 316 15.74 3.72 -23.35
C THR A 316 16.90 4.53 -22.76
N GLY A 317 16.89 4.75 -21.44
CA GLY A 317 17.80 5.64 -20.74
C GLY A 317 17.62 7.11 -21.11
N THR A 318 16.52 7.46 -21.81
CA THR A 318 16.18 8.84 -22.16
C THR A 318 14.92 9.24 -21.40
N THR A 319 14.99 10.35 -20.69
CA THR A 319 13.82 10.96 -20.02
C THR A 319 13.37 12.19 -20.78
N HIS A 320 12.10 12.54 -20.68
CA HIS A 320 11.53 13.74 -21.28
C HIS A 320 10.43 14.30 -20.36
N ASP A 321 10.09 15.57 -20.56
CA ASP A 321 8.91 16.17 -19.93
C ASP A 321 7.65 15.77 -20.72
N SER A 322 6.80 14.92 -20.12
CA SER A 322 5.56 14.48 -20.73
C SER A 322 4.52 15.60 -20.89
N GLY A 323 4.61 16.66 -20.07
CA GLY A 323 3.68 17.78 -20.12
C GLY A 323 3.74 18.52 -21.45
N ASP A 324 4.95 18.77 -21.96
CA ASP A 324 5.18 19.46 -23.23
C ASP A 324 4.63 18.65 -24.43
N ILE A 325 4.78 17.32 -24.40
CA ILE A 325 4.24 16.44 -25.44
C ILE A 325 2.71 16.43 -25.40
N HIS A 326 2.11 16.39 -24.22
CA HIS A 326 0.64 16.45 -24.10
C HIS A 326 0.06 17.78 -24.57
N GLN A 327 0.74 18.90 -24.30
CA GLN A 327 0.34 20.20 -24.84
C GLN A 327 0.44 20.23 -26.36
N ASP A 328 1.53 19.71 -26.93
CA ASP A 328 1.74 19.60 -28.37
C ASP A 328 0.66 18.73 -29.03
N GLN A 329 0.40 17.54 -28.50
CA GLN A 329 -0.67 16.66 -28.95
C GLN A 329 -2.04 17.35 -28.90
N ARG A 330 -2.32 18.12 -27.84
CA ARG A 330 -3.57 18.88 -27.72
C ARG A 330 -3.71 19.91 -28.85
N GLN A 331 -2.64 20.62 -29.19
CA GLN A 331 -2.64 21.58 -30.30
C GLN A 331 -2.82 20.88 -31.64
N MET A 332 -2.11 19.76 -31.85
CA MET A 332 -2.17 18.98 -33.08
C MET A 332 -3.54 18.30 -33.28
N MET A 333 -4.27 18.01 -32.20
CA MET A 333 -5.62 17.41 -32.23
C MET A 333 -6.66 18.26 -32.98
N VAL A 334 -6.40 19.54 -33.25
CA VAL A 334 -7.29 20.36 -34.10
C VAL A 334 -7.28 19.87 -35.56
N ALA A 335 -6.13 19.37 -36.03
CA ALA A 335 -5.96 18.90 -37.39
C ALA A 335 -6.79 17.63 -37.67
N ALA A 336 -7.55 17.64 -38.77
CA ALA A 336 -8.41 16.51 -39.15
C ALA A 336 -7.62 15.20 -39.32
N LYS A 337 -6.42 15.27 -39.90
CA LYS A 337 -5.54 14.11 -40.07
C LYS A 337 -5.14 13.48 -38.74
N VAL A 338 -4.77 14.28 -37.74
CA VAL A 338 -4.39 13.77 -36.41
C VAL A 338 -5.61 13.14 -35.73
N ARG A 339 -6.78 13.75 -35.88
CA ARG A 339 -8.04 13.20 -35.36
C ARG A 339 -8.40 11.84 -35.95
N GLU A 340 -8.26 11.69 -37.26
CA GLU A 340 -8.44 10.40 -37.95
C GLU A 340 -7.45 9.34 -37.44
N GLN A 341 -6.19 9.71 -37.21
CA GLN A 341 -5.21 8.80 -36.60
C GLN A 341 -5.62 8.34 -35.21
N VAL A 342 -6.16 9.23 -34.38
CA VAL A 342 -6.66 8.86 -33.04
C VAL A 342 -7.91 7.98 -33.13
N GLU A 343 -8.82 8.25 -34.06
CA GLU A 343 -9.98 7.38 -34.35
C GLU A 343 -9.54 5.96 -34.74
N ASN A 344 -8.58 5.84 -35.68
CA ASN A 344 -7.99 4.55 -36.05
C ASN A 344 -7.34 3.84 -34.85
N ASN A 345 -6.72 4.59 -33.94
CA ASN A 345 -6.14 4.04 -32.70
C ASN A 345 -7.23 3.52 -31.74
N VAL A 346 -8.37 4.21 -31.66
CA VAL A 346 -9.53 3.76 -30.88
C VAL A 346 -10.07 2.45 -31.44
N GLU A 347 -10.29 2.35 -32.75
CA GLU A 347 -10.71 1.11 -33.41
C GLU A 347 -9.72 -0.04 -33.15
N LEU A 348 -8.42 0.25 -33.26
CA LEU A 348 -7.35 -0.71 -32.96
C LEU A 348 -7.43 -1.24 -31.53
N CYS A 349 -7.86 -0.44 -30.54
CA CYS A 349 -8.07 -0.92 -29.16
C CYS A 349 -9.15 -1.98 -29.08
N TYR A 350 -10.26 -1.82 -29.80
CA TYR A 350 -11.32 -2.82 -29.86
C TYR A 350 -10.79 -4.13 -30.47
N HIS A 351 -9.94 -4.05 -31.49
CA HIS A 351 -9.27 -5.22 -32.06
C HIS A 351 -8.31 -5.89 -31.06
N MET A 352 -7.44 -5.12 -30.41
CA MET A 352 -6.50 -5.63 -29.40
C MET A 352 -7.22 -6.31 -28.24
N ARG A 353 -8.31 -5.72 -27.74
CA ARG A 353 -9.18 -6.34 -26.72
C ARG A 353 -9.70 -7.69 -27.19
N ASN A 354 -10.25 -7.72 -28.40
CA ASN A 354 -10.80 -8.94 -29.00
C ASN A 354 -9.75 -10.01 -29.27
N ASP A 355 -8.50 -9.63 -29.52
CA ASP A 355 -7.37 -10.54 -29.70
C ASP A 355 -6.93 -11.14 -28.37
N LEU A 356 -6.77 -10.32 -27.33
CA LEU A 356 -6.44 -10.80 -25.98
C LEU A 356 -7.50 -11.77 -25.43
N LEU A 357 -8.78 -11.42 -25.55
CA LEU A 357 -9.89 -12.27 -25.09
C LEU A 357 -9.98 -13.62 -25.84
N ARG A 358 -9.37 -13.73 -27.02
CA ARG A 358 -9.34 -14.96 -27.84
C ARG A 358 -7.98 -15.66 -27.86
N GLY A 359 -7.00 -15.19 -27.08
CA GLY A 359 -5.64 -15.75 -27.07
C GLY A 359 -4.85 -15.54 -28.37
N ARG A 360 -5.22 -14.54 -29.19
CA ARG A 360 -4.60 -14.25 -30.50
C ARG A 360 -3.37 -13.34 -30.33
N LEU A 361 -2.35 -13.84 -29.63
CA LEU A 361 -1.21 -13.03 -29.19
C LEU A 361 -0.32 -12.52 -30.32
N LEU A 362 -0.18 -13.28 -31.41
CA LEU A 362 0.57 -12.81 -32.58
C LEU A 362 -0.11 -11.58 -33.22
N GLN A 363 -1.44 -11.63 -33.37
CA GLN A 363 -2.24 -10.51 -33.89
C GLN A 363 -2.16 -9.31 -32.95
N PHE A 364 -2.17 -9.55 -31.63
CA PHE A 364 -1.95 -8.51 -30.63
C PHE A 364 -0.56 -7.85 -30.78
N GLY A 365 0.51 -8.64 -30.96
CA GLY A 365 1.86 -8.14 -31.20
C GLY A 365 1.95 -7.29 -32.48
N GLN A 366 1.29 -7.70 -33.56
CA GLN A 366 1.19 -6.91 -34.81
C GLN A 366 0.37 -5.63 -34.61
N ALA A 367 -0.70 -5.69 -33.81
CA ALA A 367 -1.49 -4.52 -33.45
C ALA A 367 -0.66 -3.52 -32.63
N LEU A 368 0.28 -3.99 -31.80
CA LEU A 368 1.18 -3.13 -31.04
C LEU A 368 2.10 -2.30 -31.96
N ASP A 369 2.64 -2.90 -33.03
CA ASP A 369 3.38 -2.18 -34.07
C ASP A 369 2.50 -1.13 -34.75
N LYS A 370 1.29 -1.49 -35.17
CA LYS A 370 0.34 -0.54 -35.78
C LYS A 370 0.05 0.64 -34.84
N ALA A 371 -0.16 0.37 -33.55
CA ALA A 371 -0.40 1.41 -32.55
C ALA A 371 0.80 2.36 -32.43
N TRP A 372 2.03 1.85 -32.55
CA TRP A 372 3.23 2.68 -32.57
C TRP A 372 3.33 3.53 -33.83
N GLN A 373 3.08 2.95 -35.02
CA GLN A 373 3.11 3.71 -36.27
C GLN A 373 2.06 4.84 -36.29
N ILE A 374 0.89 4.61 -35.71
CA ILE A 374 -0.13 5.66 -35.52
C ILE A 374 0.37 6.71 -34.53
N LYS A 375 0.87 6.28 -33.35
CA LYS A 375 1.34 7.19 -32.30
C LYS A 375 2.42 8.14 -32.80
N ARG A 376 3.38 7.67 -33.61
CA ARG A 376 4.43 8.51 -34.22
C ARG A 376 3.90 9.66 -35.09
N GLN A 377 2.70 9.52 -35.64
CA GLN A 377 2.09 10.53 -36.52
C GLN A 377 1.31 11.61 -35.76
N LEU A 378 1.13 11.47 -34.44
CA LEU A 378 0.35 12.41 -33.64
C LEU A 378 1.13 13.69 -33.29
N SER A 379 2.46 13.59 -33.18
CA SER A 379 3.36 14.72 -32.90
C SER A 379 4.81 14.32 -33.22
N GLU A 380 5.59 15.26 -33.75
CA GLU A 380 7.01 15.07 -34.02
C GLU A 380 7.85 14.87 -32.75
N LYS A 381 7.34 15.29 -31.58
CA LYS A 381 8.03 15.14 -30.29
C LYS A 381 7.93 13.73 -29.71
N ILE A 382 7.12 12.86 -30.31
CA ILE A 382 6.86 11.52 -29.79
C ILE A 382 8.03 10.58 -30.00
N SER A 383 8.74 10.71 -31.11
CA SER A 383 9.92 9.90 -31.43
C SER A 383 11.12 10.79 -31.76
N SER A 384 12.28 10.15 -31.89
CA SER A 384 13.53 10.77 -32.34
C SER A 384 14.33 9.76 -33.13
N ALA A 385 15.37 10.20 -33.84
CA ALA A 385 16.25 9.30 -34.59
C ALA A 385 16.82 8.17 -33.71
N ARG A 386 17.14 8.45 -32.44
CA ARG A 386 17.61 7.44 -31.48
C ARG A 386 16.51 6.43 -31.14
N LEU A 387 15.28 6.89 -30.87
CA LEU A 387 14.16 6.01 -30.52
C LEU A 387 13.74 5.15 -31.70
N ASP A 388 13.72 5.72 -32.90
CA ASP A 388 13.46 4.99 -34.15
C ASP A 388 14.55 3.95 -34.40
N GLN A 389 15.84 4.28 -34.20
CA GLN A 389 16.93 3.31 -34.31
C GLN A 389 16.77 2.15 -33.33
N ILE A 390 16.40 2.41 -32.07
CA ILE A 390 16.13 1.37 -31.07
C ILE A 390 14.99 0.45 -31.55
N TYR A 391 13.89 1.05 -32.03
CA TYR A 391 12.71 0.31 -32.48
C TYR A 391 13.02 -0.59 -33.69
N GLU A 392 13.62 -0.03 -34.74
CA GLU A 392 13.97 -0.77 -35.96
C GLU A 392 15.01 -1.86 -35.67
N SER A 393 15.96 -1.59 -34.78
CA SER A 393 16.93 -2.58 -34.35
C SER A 393 16.27 -3.76 -33.62
N ALA A 394 15.28 -3.50 -32.74
CA ALA A 394 14.52 -4.54 -32.08
C ALA A 394 13.69 -5.39 -33.06
N ARG A 395 13.05 -4.74 -34.06
CA ARG A 395 12.30 -5.43 -35.13
C ARG A 395 13.21 -6.35 -35.95
N ALA A 396 14.41 -5.89 -36.29
CA ALA A 396 15.40 -6.68 -37.03
C ALA A 396 15.91 -7.90 -36.24
N HIS A 397 15.81 -7.87 -34.89
CA HIS A 397 16.25 -8.95 -34.00
C HIS A 397 15.09 -9.73 -33.37
N GLY A 398 13.94 -9.79 -34.06
CA GLY A 398 12.88 -10.75 -33.76
C GLY A 398 11.63 -10.18 -33.07
N ALA A 399 11.61 -8.92 -32.67
CA ALA A 399 10.36 -8.31 -32.20
C ALA A 399 9.33 -8.29 -33.35
N ILE A 400 8.09 -8.72 -33.11
CA ILE A 400 6.98 -8.61 -34.10
C ILE A 400 6.39 -7.20 -34.11
N GLY A 401 6.44 -6.53 -32.96
CA GLY A 401 5.97 -5.18 -32.80
C GLY A 401 6.33 -4.64 -31.43
N GLY A 402 6.08 -3.36 -31.24
CA GLY A 402 6.29 -2.73 -29.96
C GLY A 402 5.75 -1.31 -29.98
N LYS A 403 5.80 -0.62 -28.84
CA LYS A 403 5.53 0.81 -28.78
C LYS A 403 6.29 1.46 -27.64
N LEU A 404 6.54 2.76 -27.79
CA LEU A 404 6.95 3.58 -26.67
C LEU A 404 5.74 3.81 -25.75
N LEU A 405 5.93 3.60 -24.45
CA LEU A 405 4.93 3.85 -23.42
C LEU A 405 4.81 5.36 -23.11
N GLY A 406 3.80 5.75 -22.34
CA GLY A 406 3.59 7.16 -21.93
C GLY A 406 3.29 8.11 -23.10
N ALA A 407 3.67 9.38 -22.97
CA ALA A 407 3.38 10.43 -23.94
C ALA A 407 4.23 10.32 -25.23
N GLY A 408 5.52 10.00 -25.13
CA GLY A 408 6.47 10.08 -26.24
C GLY A 408 7.89 10.31 -25.72
N GLY A 409 8.86 10.73 -26.54
CA GLY A 409 10.11 11.40 -26.13
C GLY A 409 11.16 10.59 -25.35
N GLY A 410 10.80 9.46 -24.73
CA GLY A 410 11.69 8.60 -23.96
C GLY A 410 10.94 7.67 -23.01
N GLY A 411 11.68 7.04 -22.09
CA GLY A 411 11.15 6.12 -21.10
C GLY A 411 11.26 4.67 -21.57
N PHE A 412 10.14 3.96 -21.58
CA PHE A 412 10.13 2.53 -21.85
C PHE A 412 9.52 2.18 -23.21
N PHE A 413 10.22 1.35 -23.98
CA PHE A 413 9.59 0.54 -25.02
C PHE A 413 9.01 -0.73 -24.41
N LEU A 414 7.86 -1.14 -24.93
CA LEU A 414 7.31 -2.47 -24.75
C LEU A 414 7.37 -3.18 -26.09
N PHE A 415 8.10 -4.29 -26.16
CA PHE A 415 8.22 -5.13 -27.35
C PHE A 415 7.50 -6.46 -27.17
N TYR A 416 6.82 -6.92 -28.21
CA TYR A 416 6.30 -8.28 -28.31
C TYR A 416 7.25 -9.11 -29.19
N VAL A 417 7.69 -10.26 -28.68
CA VAL A 417 8.67 -11.15 -29.31
C VAL A 417 8.22 -12.61 -29.20
N PRO A 418 8.38 -13.44 -30.24
CA PRO A 418 8.07 -14.87 -30.16
C PRO A 418 9.00 -15.58 -29.15
N PRO A 419 8.54 -16.67 -28.49
CA PRO A 419 9.26 -17.29 -27.38
C PRO A 419 10.73 -17.61 -27.65
N PHE A 420 11.02 -18.21 -28.81
CA PHE A 420 12.38 -18.67 -29.15
C PHE A 420 13.34 -17.56 -29.59
N LEU A 421 12.87 -16.32 -29.75
CA LEU A 421 13.69 -15.16 -30.10
C LEU A 421 13.90 -14.19 -28.92
N LYS A 422 13.20 -14.39 -27.80
CA LYS A 422 13.20 -13.47 -26.65
C LYS A 422 14.61 -13.23 -26.11
N HIS A 423 15.38 -14.30 -25.87
CA HIS A 423 16.71 -14.18 -25.28
C HIS A 423 17.70 -13.48 -26.21
N GLU A 424 17.64 -13.75 -27.52
CA GLU A 424 18.49 -13.08 -28.51
C GLU A 424 18.21 -11.57 -28.52
N LEU A 425 16.93 -11.18 -28.48
CA LEU A 425 16.53 -9.78 -28.40
C LEU A 425 16.97 -9.11 -27.09
N ILE A 426 16.82 -9.78 -25.94
CA ILE A 426 17.30 -9.25 -24.64
C ILE A 426 18.80 -8.96 -24.71
N ILE A 427 19.60 -9.94 -25.13
CA ILE A 427 21.06 -9.80 -25.24
C ILE A 427 21.42 -8.64 -26.17
N HIS A 428 20.71 -8.50 -27.29
CA HIS A 428 20.92 -7.42 -28.25
C HIS A 428 20.62 -6.03 -27.65
N LEU A 429 19.49 -5.88 -26.97
CA LEU A 429 19.09 -4.62 -26.32
C LEU A 429 20.10 -4.21 -25.24
N GLU A 430 20.54 -5.15 -24.39
CA GLU A 430 21.52 -4.89 -23.33
C GLU A 430 22.90 -4.52 -23.88
N ARG A 431 23.36 -5.22 -24.93
CA ARG A 431 24.62 -4.87 -25.63
C ARG A 431 24.57 -3.50 -26.29
N SER A 432 23.37 -3.03 -26.63
CA SER A 432 23.13 -1.69 -27.17
C SER A 432 23.06 -0.60 -26.09
N GLY A 433 23.36 -0.93 -24.83
CA GLY A 433 23.37 0.00 -23.71
C GLY A 433 21.99 0.34 -23.14
N LEU A 434 20.96 -0.44 -23.52
CA LEU A 434 19.60 -0.31 -22.99
C LEU A 434 19.45 -1.23 -21.77
N LYS A 435 18.42 -1.01 -20.94
CA LYS A 435 18.16 -1.86 -19.77
C LYS A 435 16.84 -2.58 -19.91
N VAL A 436 16.87 -3.90 -19.92
CA VAL A 436 15.65 -4.72 -19.84
C VAL A 436 15.22 -4.81 -18.38
N ARG A 437 13.92 -4.62 -18.12
CA ARG A 437 13.34 -4.70 -16.77
C ARG A 437 12.36 -5.88 -16.71
N PRO A 438 12.55 -6.83 -15.78
CA PRO A 438 11.54 -7.85 -15.54
C PRO A 438 10.30 -7.20 -14.92
N PHE A 439 9.13 -7.73 -15.27
CA PHE A 439 7.86 -7.33 -14.68
C PHE A 439 6.91 -8.53 -14.69
N ARG A 440 5.90 -8.46 -13.84
CA ARG A 440 4.72 -9.33 -13.91
C ARG A 440 3.48 -8.49 -14.06
N PHE A 441 2.42 -9.05 -14.63
CA PHE A 441 1.12 -8.38 -14.56
C PHE A 441 0.62 -8.32 -13.12
N GLU A 442 0.09 -7.16 -12.74
CA GLU A 442 -0.54 -6.95 -11.44
C GLU A 442 -2.06 -6.84 -11.62
N GLN A 443 -2.81 -7.63 -10.86
CA GLN A 443 -4.27 -7.67 -10.90
C GLN A 443 -4.89 -6.70 -9.89
N ASP A 444 -4.25 -6.49 -8.74
CA ASP A 444 -4.70 -5.56 -7.71
C ASP A 444 -4.29 -4.13 -8.06
N GLY A 445 -5.22 -3.18 -8.00
CA GLY A 445 -4.92 -1.76 -8.13
C GLY A 445 -4.29 -1.16 -6.87
N LEU A 446 -4.79 0.01 -6.46
CA LEU A 446 -4.39 0.64 -5.22
C LEU A 446 -4.73 -0.27 -4.02
N ARG A 447 -3.72 -0.57 -3.21
CA ARG A 447 -3.88 -1.30 -1.94
C ARG A 447 -3.43 -0.41 -0.80
N ALA A 448 -4.31 -0.20 0.18
CA ALA A 448 -4.02 0.57 1.39
C ALA A 448 -4.48 -0.18 2.64
N TRP A 449 -3.75 -0.02 3.75
CA TRP A 449 -4.02 -0.69 5.01
C TRP A 449 -3.46 0.11 6.19
N THR A 450 -3.99 -0.13 7.39
CA THR A 450 -3.49 0.44 8.64
C THR A 450 -2.68 -0.59 9.43
N VAL A 451 -1.69 -0.11 10.17
CA VAL A 451 -0.83 -0.92 11.05
C VAL A 451 -0.73 -0.23 12.40
N ARG A 452 -0.77 -1.00 13.50
CA ARG A 452 -0.54 -0.47 14.85
C ARG A 452 0.90 0.04 14.95
N GLU A 453 1.06 1.28 15.40
CA GLU A 453 2.34 1.88 15.70
C GLU A 453 2.81 1.36 17.06
N CYS A 454 3.69 0.36 17.04
CA CYS A 454 4.38 -0.06 18.25
C CYS A 454 5.42 1.01 18.60
N ARG A 455 5.08 1.93 19.50
CA ARG A 455 5.98 3.00 20.00
C ARG A 455 7.32 2.48 20.58
N ASN A 456 7.47 1.17 20.77
CA ASN A 456 8.68 0.52 21.28
C ASN A 456 9.47 -0.28 20.20
N HIS A 457 9.35 0.06 18.91
CA HIS A 457 10.36 -0.43 17.95
C HIS A 457 11.70 0.20 18.31
N MET A 458 12.67 -0.67 18.62
CA MET A 458 14.04 -0.37 19.05
C MET A 458 14.50 1.01 18.56
N GLU A 459 14.93 1.86 19.48
CA GLU A 459 15.96 2.83 19.18
C GLU A 459 17.06 2.03 18.47
N ILE A 460 17.12 2.16 17.14
CA ILE A 460 18.29 1.75 16.40
C ILE A 460 19.33 2.73 16.91
N GLU A 461 20.11 2.33 17.91
CA GLU A 461 21.37 2.97 18.24
C GLU A 461 22.14 3.03 16.92
N THR A 462 22.12 4.20 16.30
CA THR A 462 22.97 4.50 15.16
C THR A 462 24.41 4.39 15.66
N ALA A 463 25.08 3.32 15.23
CA ALA A 463 26.50 3.09 15.42
C ALA A 463 27.36 4.20 14.79
#